data_AF-A0A832FPT4-F1
#
_entry.id   AF-A0A832FPT4-F1
#
_cell.length_a   1.000
_cell.length_b   1.000
_cell.length_c   1.000
_cell.angle_alpha   90.00
_cell.angle_beta   90.00
_cell.angle_gamma   90.00
#
_symmetry.space_group_name_H-M   'P 1'
#
loop_
_entity.id
_entity.type
_entity.pdbx_description
1 polymer ?
#
loop_
_entity_poly.entity_id
_entity_poly.type
_entity_poly.pdbx_seq_one_letter_code
_entity_poly.pdbx_strand_id
1 'polypeptide(L)'
;MDVETRKSILMDAFNELKEKWSVDERFLSSKEEEPSTVEGLPESKVNDLLQLREKYKLDEIGFVFLVGAAVGFYQGQRNVKTVVREMLSTVNEVVNSFLRRA
;
A
#
# COMPACT_ATOMS: atom_id res chain seq x y z
N MET A 1 -29.66 3.54 -7.36
CA MET A 1 -28.41 3.35 -8.11
C MET A 1 -28.35 1.89 -8.50
N ASP A 2 -28.13 1.57 -9.77
CA ASP A 2 -27.96 0.18 -10.21
C ASP A 2 -26.60 -0.38 -9.75
N VAL A 3 -26.47 -1.71 -9.82
CA VAL A 3 -25.30 -2.44 -9.32
C VAL A 3 -24.03 -2.11 -10.12
N GLU A 4 -24.14 -1.87 -11.42
CA GLU A 4 -22.98 -1.55 -12.26
C GLU A 4 -22.41 -0.18 -11.93
N THR A 5 -23.28 0.82 -11.76
CA THR A 5 -22.88 2.16 -11.34
C THR A 5 -22.18 2.13 -9.97
N ARG A 6 -22.71 1.37 -9.01
CA ARG A 6 -22.09 1.23 -7.69
C ARG A 6 -20.71 0.57 -7.78
N LYS A 7 -20.56 -0.45 -8.64
CA LYS A 7 -19.29 -1.13 -8.89
C LYS A 7 -18.27 -0.18 -9.52
N SER A 8 -18.67 0.63 -10.51
CA SER A 8 -17.79 1.61 -11.15
C SER A 8 -17.24 2.60 -10.10
N ILE A 9 -18.12 3.19 -9.30
CA ILE A 9 -17.74 4.14 -8.24
C ILE A 9 -16.70 3.54 -7.27
N LEU A 10 -16.93 2.30 -6.82
CA LEU A 10 -16.00 1.61 -5.92
C LEU A 10 -14.65 1.33 -6.59
N MET A 11 -14.67 0.94 -7.87
CA MET A 11 -13.45 0.67 -8.62
C MET A 11 -12.66 1.94 -8.89
N ASP A 12 -13.33 3.04 -9.21
CA ASP A 12 -12.71 4.35 -9.43
C ASP A 12 -12.06 4.86 -8.15
N ALA A 13 -12.78 4.78 -7.02
CA ALA A 13 -12.23 5.13 -5.70
C ALA A 13 -11.01 4.30 -5.33
N PHE A 14 -11.04 2.99 -5.63
CA PHE A 14 -9.91 2.11 -5.35
C PHE A 14 -8.71 2.37 -6.27
N ASN A 15 -8.93 2.68 -7.55
CA ASN A 15 -7.86 3.01 -8.48
C ASN A 15 -7.17 4.32 -8.10
N GLU A 16 -7.92 5.34 -7.70
CA GLU A 16 -7.35 6.59 -7.19
C GLU A 16 -6.51 6.36 -5.92
N LEU A 17 -7.01 5.52 -5.00
CA LEU A 17 -6.25 5.12 -3.81
C LEU A 17 -4.94 4.42 -4.19
N LYS A 18 -5.00 3.47 -5.13
CA LYS A 18 -3.81 2.77 -5.60
C LYS A 18 -2.80 3.73 -6.19
N GLU A 19 -3.20 4.68 -7.02
CA GLU A 19 -2.28 5.67 -7.59
C GLU A 19 -1.64 6.53 -6.49
N LYS A 20 -2.45 7.02 -5.55
CA LYS A 20 -1.97 7.82 -4.42
C LYS A 20 -1.01 7.06 -3.49
N TRP A 21 -1.19 5.74 -3.36
CA TRP A 21 -0.39 4.88 -2.49
C TRP A 21 0.66 4.08 -3.25
N SER A 22 0.75 4.25 -4.56
CA SER A 22 1.77 3.57 -5.35
C SER A 22 3.14 4.05 -4.89
N VAL A 23 3.97 3.06 -4.59
CA VAL A 23 5.29 3.25 -4.02
C VAL A 23 6.22 3.69 -5.15
N ASP A 24 6.69 4.94 -5.10
CA ASP A 24 7.80 5.40 -5.95
C ASP A 24 9.06 4.57 -5.60
N GLU A 25 9.89 4.21 -6.59
CA GLU A 25 11.06 3.31 -6.40
C GLU A 25 11.99 3.79 -5.27
N ARG A 26 11.99 5.10 -4.99
CA ARG A 26 12.73 5.77 -3.92
C ARG A 26 12.31 5.34 -2.51
N PHE A 27 11.11 4.78 -2.34
CA PHE A 27 10.61 4.33 -1.04
C PHE A 27 11.21 2.97 -0.61
N LEU A 28 11.82 2.22 -1.53
CA LEU A 28 12.48 0.95 -1.23
C LEU A 28 13.84 1.17 -0.51
N SER A 29 14.47 2.32 -0.75
CA SER A 29 15.77 2.70 -0.17
C SER A 29 15.68 3.44 1.16
N SER A 30 14.51 4.02 1.50
CA SER A 30 14.32 4.69 2.79
C SER A 30 14.26 3.69 3.95
N LYS A 31 15.15 3.85 4.93
CA LYS A 31 14.95 3.39 6.32
C LYS A 31 13.89 4.29 6.97
N GLU A 32 12.66 4.26 6.47
CA GLU A 32 11.57 4.91 7.19
C GLU A 32 11.20 4.05 8.40
N GLU A 33 11.24 4.67 9.58
CA GLU A 33 10.64 4.13 10.80
C GLU A 33 9.19 3.76 10.52
N GLU A 34 8.76 2.59 10.97
CA GLU A 34 7.39 2.15 10.75
C GLU A 34 6.45 3.17 11.41
N PRO A 35 5.64 3.90 10.64
CA PRO A 35 4.73 4.87 11.22
C PRO A 35 3.82 4.15 12.21
N SER A 36 3.58 4.75 13.37
CA SER A 36 2.66 4.22 14.36
C SER A 36 1.31 3.91 13.70
N THR A 37 0.98 2.62 13.61
CA THR A 37 -0.23 2.17 12.93
C THR A 37 -1.40 2.19 13.90
N VAL A 38 -2.53 2.78 13.49
CA VAL A 38 -3.82 2.48 14.11
C VAL A 38 -4.37 1.27 13.35
N GLU A 39 -4.47 0.11 14.02
CA GLU A 39 -5.05 -1.12 13.44
C GLU A 39 -4.43 -1.55 12.09
N GLY A 40 -3.12 -1.33 11.90
CA GLY A 40 -2.39 -1.78 10.71
C GLY A 40 -2.33 -0.79 9.54
N LEU A 41 -2.95 0.40 9.64
CA LEU A 41 -2.76 1.51 8.70
C LEU A 41 -2.16 2.75 9.39
N PRO A 42 -1.23 3.48 8.73
CA PRO A 42 -0.80 4.80 9.17
C PRO A 42 -1.94 5.81 9.17
N GLU A 43 -1.91 6.79 10.08
CA GLU A 43 -2.94 7.85 10.16
C GLU A 43 -3.11 8.62 8.84
N SER A 44 -2.02 8.87 8.10
CA SER A 44 -2.08 9.49 6.77
C SER A 44 -2.93 8.70 5.77
N LYS A 45 -2.87 7.36 5.84
CA LYS A 45 -3.64 6.44 5.00
C LYS A 45 -5.10 6.36 5.44
N VAL A 46 -5.37 6.48 6.74
CA VAL A 46 -6.74 6.61 7.27
C VAL A 46 -7.39 7.90 6.75
N ASN A 47 -6.68 9.02 6.78
CA ASN A 47 -7.17 10.30 6.27
C ASN A 47 -7.48 10.24 4.77
N ASP A 48 -6.64 9.55 3.98
CA ASP A 48 -6.90 9.32 2.55
C ASP A 48 -8.21 8.57 2.31
N LEU A 49 -8.52 7.55 3.12
CA LEU A 49 -9.76 6.79 3.04
C LEU A 49 -10.99 7.66 3.35
N LEU A 50 -10.90 8.50 4.38
CA LEU A 50 -11.99 9.42 4.73
C LEU A 50 -12.26 10.43 3.61
N GLN A 51 -11.22 10.97 2.99
CA GLN A 51 -11.36 11.86 1.82
C GLN A 51 -12.05 11.16 0.65
N LEU A 52 -11.70 9.90 0.37
CA LEU A 52 -12.35 9.12 -0.68
C LEU A 52 -13.82 8.81 -0.37
N ARG A 53 -14.14 8.52 0.90
CA ARG A 53 -15.53 8.33 1.34
C ARG A 53 -16.39 9.53 0.99
N GLU A 54 -15.91 10.73 1.33
CA GLU A 54 -16.61 11.98 1.08
C GLU A 54 -16.71 12.28 -0.42
N LYS A 55 -15.59 12.15 -1.15
CA LYS A 55 -15.52 12.43 -2.59
C LYS A 55 -16.49 11.58 -3.40
N TYR A 56 -16.49 10.28 -3.15
CA TYR A 56 -17.33 9.32 -3.89
C TYR A 56 -18.70 9.11 -3.25
N LYS A 57 -18.99 9.83 -2.15
CA LYS A 57 -20.25 9.72 -1.38
C LYS A 57 -20.59 8.26 -1.05
N LEU A 58 -19.58 7.53 -0.58
CA LEU A 58 -19.72 6.10 -0.27
C LEU A 58 -20.63 5.92 0.94
N ASP A 59 -21.61 5.04 0.79
CA ASP A 59 -22.38 4.54 1.92
C ASP A 59 -21.52 3.64 2.82
N GLU A 60 -22.02 3.28 3.99
CA GLU A 60 -21.25 2.52 4.97
C GLU A 60 -20.71 1.20 4.40
N ILE A 61 -21.54 0.47 3.66
CA ILE A 61 -21.15 -0.80 3.05
C ILE A 61 -20.07 -0.60 1.99
N GLY A 62 -20.24 0.39 1.11
CA GLY A 62 -19.25 0.70 0.08
C GLY A 62 -17.92 1.17 0.69
N PHE A 63 -17.99 1.92 1.79
CA PHE A 63 -16.81 2.38 2.50
C PHE A 63 -16.07 1.22 3.17
N VAL A 64 -16.77 0.29 3.83
CA VAL A 64 -16.15 -0.91 4.43
C VAL A 64 -15.44 -1.75 3.36
N PHE A 65 -16.05 -1.89 2.18
CA PHE A 65 -15.41 -2.59 1.06
C PHE A 65 -14.10 -1.90 0.63
N LEU A 66 -14.13 -0.57 0.48
CA LEU A 66 -12.94 0.21 0.12
C LEU A 66 -11.84 0.08 1.17
N VAL A 67 -12.18 0.16 2.47
CA VAL A 67 -11.23 0.00 3.58
C VAL A 67 -10.58 -1.38 3.53
N GLY A 68 -11.35 -2.45 3.38
CA GLY A 68 -10.81 -3.82 3.30
C GLY A 68 -9.85 -4.00 2.12
N ALA A 69 -10.22 -3.49 0.94
CA ALA A 69 -9.37 -3.53 -0.25
C ALA A 69 -8.06 -2.73 -0.06
N ALA A 70 -8.15 -1.55 0.56
CA ALA A 70 -7.00 -0.69 0.82
C ALA A 70 -6.02 -1.30 1.83
N VAL A 71 -6.52 -1.88 2.93
CA VAL A 71 -5.70 -2.61 3.91
C VAL A 71 -4.97 -3.76 3.22
N GLY A 72 -5.67 -4.57 2.43
CA GLY A 72 -5.07 -5.69 1.69
C GLY A 72 -3.99 -5.23 0.71
N PHE A 73 -4.25 -4.14 -0.03
CA PHE A 73 -3.26 -3.56 -0.93
C PHE A 73 -2.00 -3.09 -0.20
N TYR A 74 -2.17 -2.35 0.90
CA TYR A 74 -1.05 -1.82 1.69
C TYR A 74 -0.21 -2.94 2.33
N GLN A 75 -0.85 -3.94 2.94
CA GLN A 75 -0.14 -5.10 3.51
C GLN A 75 0.58 -5.90 2.43
N GLY A 76 -0.04 -6.09 1.26
CA GLY A 76 0.59 -6.73 0.10
C GLY A 76 1.86 -6.00 -0.34
N GLN A 77 1.81 -4.66 -0.46
CA GLN A 77 2.99 -3.85 -0.78
C GLN A 77 4.09 -3.98 0.29
N ARG A 78 3.74 -3.98 1.58
CA ARG A 78 4.71 -4.17 2.67
C ARG A 78 5.39 -5.53 2.60
N ASN A 79 4.63 -6.60 2.38
CA ASN A 79 5.19 -7.96 2.28
C ASN A 79 6.15 -8.10 1.11
N VAL A 80 5.78 -7.59 -0.08
CA VAL A 80 6.66 -7.59 -1.25
C VAL A 80 7.94 -6.78 -0.97
N LYS A 81 7.83 -5.62 -0.31
CA LYS A 81 8.99 -4.81 0.08
C LYS A 81 9.94 -5.57 1.02
N THR A 82 9.41 -6.33 1.99
CA THR A 82 10.22 -7.16 2.89
C THR A 82 10.99 -8.23 2.11
N VAL A 83 10.31 -8.98 1.25
CA VAL A 83 10.93 -10.04 0.43
C VAL A 83 12.03 -9.47 -0.48
N VAL A 84 11.78 -8.35 -1.16
CA VAL A 84 12.77 -7.71 -2.03
C VAL A 84 13.99 -7.25 -1.22
N ARG A 85 13.79 -6.70 -0.02
CA ARG A 85 14.90 -6.27 0.85
C ARG A 85 15.76 -7.44 1.31
N GLU A 86 15.15 -8.57 1.67
CA GLU A 86 15.86 -9.80 2.03
C GLU A 86 16.68 -10.35 0.86
N MET A 87 16.10 -10.36 -0.35
CA MET A 87 16.81 -10.74 -1.57
C MET A 87 18.01 -9.83 -1.86
N LEU A 88 17.85 -8.50 -1.74
CA LEU A 88 18.95 -7.55 -1.91
C LEU A 88 20.07 -7.75 -0.88
N SER A 89 19.72 -8.04 0.38
CA SER A 89 20.71 -8.39 1.41
C SER A 89 21.51 -9.62 1.02
N THR A 90 20.82 -10.67 0.54
CA THR A 90 21.44 -11.91 0.08
C THR A 90 22.40 -11.67 -1.08
N VAL A 91 21.99 -10.86 -2.06
CA VAL A 91 22.86 -10.49 -3.20
C VAL A 91 24.10 -9.72 -2.72
N ASN A 92 23.93 -8.76 -1.81
CA ASN A 92 25.06 -8.03 -1.23
C ASN A 92 26.03 -8.95 -0.48
N GLU A 93 25.55 -9.91 0.29
CA GLU A 93 26.38 -10.91 0.96
C GLU A 93 27.18 -11.76 -0.04
N VAL A 94 26.55 -12.20 -1.13
CA VAL A 94 27.20 -12.96 -2.20
C VAL A 94 28.30 -12.12 -2.86
N VAL A 95 28.00 -10.89 -3.29
CA VAL A 95 28.98 -9.98 -3.91
C VAL A 95 30.16 -9.72 -2.97
N ASN A 96 29.89 -9.45 -1.69
CA ASN A 96 30.93 -9.23 -0.68
C ASN A 96 31.77 -10.48 -0.42
N SER A 97 31.20 -11.69 -0.56
CA SER A 97 31.96 -12.94 -0.44
C SER A 97 32.95 -13.16 -1.59
N PHE A 98 32.59 -12.71 -2.80
CA PHE A 98 33.49 -12.73 -3.96
C PHE A 98 34.57 -11.66 -3.83
N LEU A 99 34.22 -10.44 -3.40
CA LEU A 99 35.18 -9.34 -3.20
C LEU A 99 36.19 -9.63 -2.08
N ARG A 100 35.83 -10.42 -1.05
CA ARG A 100 36.77 -10.84 0.00
C ARG A 100 37.71 -11.98 -0.42
N ARG A 101 37.42 -12.67 -1.52
CA ARG A 101 38.25 -13.76 -2.07
C ARG A 101 39.21 -13.31 -3.18
N ALA A 102 39.05 -12.08 -3.68
CA ALA A 102 39.99 -11.42 -4.60
C ALA A 102 41.01 -10.59 -3.82
#